data_AF-A0A2U1IYW6-F1
#
_entry.id   AF-A0A2U1IYW6-F1
#
_cell.length_a   1.000
_cell.length_b   1.000
_cell.length_c   1.000
_cell.angle_alpha   90.00
_cell.angle_beta   90.00
_cell.angle_gamma   90.00
#
_symmetry.space_group_name_H-M   'P 1'
#
loop_
_entity.id
_entity.type
_entity.pdbx_description
1 polymer ?
#
loop_
_entity_poly.entity_id
_entity_poly.type
_entity_poly.pdbx_seq_one_letter_code
_entity_poly.pdbx_strand_id
1 'polypeptide(L)'
;MGKLSIEKKSRIKESLKAGQSVYDVASKFGISKSTVHRMGRTINSNVMKSKGGRLIKLSPQTKRTIVRMMASGKHKTAVSIRDQLELDYKISVS
;
A
#
# COMPACT_ATOMS: atom_id res chain seq x y z
N MET A 1 4.89 -19.51 -15.08
CA MET A 1 3.60 -18.86 -15.39
C MET A 1 3.73 -18.04 -16.66
N GLY A 2 3.20 -18.52 -17.79
CA GLY A 2 3.27 -17.80 -19.06
C GLY A 2 2.46 -16.50 -19.05
N LYS A 3 2.90 -15.49 -19.79
CA LYS A 3 2.14 -14.24 -19.96
C LYS A 3 0.82 -14.55 -20.67
N LEU A 4 -0.30 -14.07 -20.13
CA LEU A 4 -1.58 -14.08 -20.84
C LEU A 4 -1.48 -13.22 -22.11
N SER A 5 -1.99 -13.75 -23.23
CA SER A 5 -2.18 -12.99 -24.48
C SER A 5 -3.00 -11.72 -24.24
N ILE A 6 -2.69 -10.68 -25.01
CA ILE A 6 -3.35 -9.36 -24.93
C ILE A 6 -4.84 -9.49 -25.22
N GLU A 7 -5.22 -10.27 -26.24
CA GLU A 7 -6.62 -10.51 -26.61
C GLU A 7 -7.40 -11.17 -25.48
N LYS A 8 -6.79 -12.21 -24.88
CA LYS A 8 -7.39 -12.94 -23.76
C LYS A 8 -7.63 -12.01 -22.57
N LYS A 9 -6.72 -11.07 -22.31
CA LYS A 9 -6.90 -10.03 -21.28
C LYS A 9 -8.04 -9.06 -21.59
N SER A 10 -8.23 -8.65 -22.84
CA SER A 10 -9.33 -7.75 -23.22
C SER A 10 -10.68 -8.39 -22.94
N ARG A 11 -10.87 -9.63 -23.42
CA ARG A 11 -12.12 -10.38 -23.24
C ARG A 11 -12.48 -10.57 -21.75
N ILE A 12 -11.48 -10.88 -20.91
CA ILE A 12 -11.68 -10.99 -19.46
C ILE A 12 -12.14 -9.65 -18.86
N LYS A 13 -11.54 -8.53 -19.28
CA LYS A 13 -11.94 -7.20 -18.80
C LYS A 13 -13.38 -6.86 -19.21
N GLU A 14 -13.76 -7.17 -20.44
CA GLU A 14 -15.12 -6.98 -20.95
C GLU A 14 -16.13 -7.83 -20.16
N SER A 15 -15.84 -9.11 -19.92
CA SER A 15 -16.68 -9.98 -19.09
C SER A 15 -16.85 -9.47 -17.65
N LEU A 16 -15.77 -8.95 -17.04
CA LEU A 16 -15.84 -8.36 -15.70
C LEU A 16 -16.62 -7.04 -15.68
N LYS A 17 -16.51 -6.22 -16.73
CA LYS A 17 -17.34 -5.00 -16.88
C LYS A 17 -18.81 -5.31 -17.08
N ALA A 18 -19.12 -6.43 -17.75
CA ALA A 18 -20.48 -6.92 -17.92
C ALA A 18 -21.09 -7.51 -16.63
N GLY A 19 -20.38 -7.47 -15.50
CA GLY A 19 -20.89 -7.93 -14.20
C GLY A 19 -20.81 -9.44 -13.98
N GLN A 20 -20.10 -10.18 -14.83
CA GLN A 20 -19.90 -11.62 -14.62
C GLN A 20 -19.07 -11.90 -13.38
N SER A 21 -19.39 -12.99 -12.67
CA SER A 21 -18.67 -13.35 -11.46
C SER A 21 -17.21 -13.74 -11.76
N VAL A 22 -16.33 -13.47 -10.80
CA VAL A 22 -14.90 -13.87 -10.90
C VAL A 22 -14.77 -15.39 -11.10
N TYR A 23 -15.69 -16.18 -10.55
CA TYR A 23 -15.67 -17.64 -10.67
C TYR A 23 -16.03 -18.09 -12.08
N ASP A 24 -17.09 -17.54 -12.66
CA ASP A 24 -17.54 -17.89 -14.01
C ASP A 24 -16.49 -17.51 -15.06
N VAL A 25 -15.88 -16.33 -14.90
CA VAL A 25 -14.78 -15.86 -15.77
C VAL A 25 -13.55 -16.75 -15.61
N ALA A 26 -13.21 -17.19 -14.40
CA ALA A 26 -12.09 -18.09 -14.18
C ALA A 26 -12.29 -19.44 -14.88
N SER A 27 -13.47 -20.04 -14.73
CA SER A 27 -13.84 -21.30 -15.38
C SER A 27 -13.89 -21.17 -16.90
N LYS A 28 -14.50 -20.10 -17.43
CA LYS A 28 -14.65 -19.85 -18.87
C LYS A 28 -13.31 -19.69 -19.60
N PHE A 29 -12.35 -19.01 -18.99
CA PHE A 29 -11.06 -18.71 -19.63
C PHE A 29 -9.91 -19.65 -19.20
N GLY A 30 -10.18 -20.59 -18.28
CA GLY A 30 -9.18 -21.54 -17.78
C GLY A 30 -8.03 -20.85 -17.04
N ILE A 31 -8.35 -19.93 -16.14
CA ILE A 31 -7.37 -19.14 -15.38
C ILE A 31 -7.68 -19.16 -13.90
N SER A 32 -6.65 -18.95 -13.08
CA SER A 32 -6.86 -18.92 -11.63
C SER A 32 -7.81 -17.79 -11.21
N LYS A 33 -8.69 -18.09 -10.25
CA LYS A 33 -9.55 -17.12 -9.59
C LYS A 33 -8.77 -15.90 -9.08
N SER A 34 -7.58 -16.13 -8.53
CA SER A 34 -6.69 -15.06 -8.04
C SER A 34 -6.24 -14.08 -9.14
N THR A 35 -6.00 -14.58 -10.36
CA THR A 35 -5.62 -13.76 -11.52
C THR A 35 -6.79 -12.88 -11.96
N VAL A 36 -7.98 -13.48 -12.13
CA VAL A 36 -9.20 -12.75 -12.50
C VAL A 36 -9.55 -11.71 -11.45
N HIS A 37 -9.48 -12.06 -10.16
CA HIS A 37 -9.73 -11.14 -9.06
C HIS A 37 -8.79 -9.93 -9.07
N ARG A 38 -7.49 -10.17 -9.32
CA ARG A 38 -6.50 -9.10 -9.46
C ARG A 38 -6.81 -8.19 -10.65
N MET A 39 -7.26 -8.75 -11.77
CA MET A 39 -7.72 -7.96 -12.92
C MET A 39 -8.95 -7.13 -12.57
N GLY A 40 -9.94 -7.69 -11.87
CA GLY A 40 -11.14 -6.98 -11.42
C GLY A 40 -10.84 -5.78 -10.53
N ARG A 41 -9.89 -5.91 -9.59
CA ARG A 41 -9.44 -4.77 -8.75
C ARG A 41 -8.90 -3.58 -9.54
N THR A 42 -8.36 -3.80 -10.75
CA THR A 42 -7.86 -2.71 -11.60
C THR A 42 -8.97 -2.00 -12.38
N ILE A 43 -10.10 -2.68 -12.60
CA ILE A 43 -11.27 -2.13 -13.31
C ILE A 43 -12.12 -1.31 -12.33
N ASN A 44 -12.36 -1.85 -11.13
CA ASN A 44 -13.13 -1.19 -10.07
C ASN A 44 -12.21 -0.33 -9.19
N SER A 45 -11.51 0.63 -9.78
CA SER A 45 -10.60 1.53 -9.06
C SER A 45 -11.30 2.43 -8.03
N ASN A 46 -12.63 2.54 -8.11
CA ASN A 46 -13.45 3.31 -7.19
C ASN A 46 -13.64 2.63 -5.82
N VAL A 47 -13.21 1.37 -5.67
CA VAL A 47 -13.20 0.71 -4.36
C VAL A 47 -12.05 1.29 -3.54
N MET A 48 -12.38 2.06 -2.52
CA MET A 48 -11.42 2.61 -1.56
C MET A 48 -10.55 1.47 -1.02
N LYS A 49 -9.26 1.49 -1.33
CA LYS A 49 -8.33 0.51 -0.77
C LYS A 49 -8.21 0.80 0.72
N SER A 50 -8.40 -0.22 1.56
CA SER A 50 -8.00 -0.13 2.95
C SER A 50 -6.52 0.24 2.98
N LYS A 51 -6.16 1.35 3.64
CA LYS A 51 -4.76 1.83 3.67
C LYS A 51 -3.79 0.80 4.22
N GLY A 52 -4.28 -0.20 4.96
CA GLY A 52 -3.50 -1.32 5.48
C GLY A 52 -2.41 -0.86 6.45
N GLY A 53 -1.85 -1.81 7.19
CA GLY A 53 -0.73 -1.54 8.08
C GLY A 53 -1.07 -0.75 9.35
N ARG A 54 -0.04 -0.53 10.17
CA ARG A 54 -0.13 0.18 11.45
C ARG A 54 -0.12 1.68 11.22
N LEU A 55 -0.89 2.42 12.03
CA LEU A 55 -0.83 3.88 12.05
C LEU A 55 0.60 4.35 12.32
N ILE A 56 1.04 5.37 11.57
CA ILE A 56 2.36 5.97 11.74
C ILE A 56 2.36 6.70 13.09
N LYS A 57 3.23 6.30 14.01
CA LYS A 57 3.37 6.94 15.34
C LYS A 57 3.83 8.40 15.25
N LEU A 58 4.67 8.73 14.27
CA LEU A 58 5.30 10.04 14.13
C LEU A 58 4.62 10.93 13.09
N SER A 59 4.33 12.17 13.49
CA SER A 59 3.86 13.19 12.55
C SER A 59 4.96 13.55 11.53
N PRO A 60 4.59 14.05 10.33
CA PRO A 60 5.57 14.55 9.36
C PRO A 60 6.43 15.70 9.91
N GLN A 61 5.90 16.50 10.82
CA GLN A 61 6.63 17.58 11.48
C GLN A 61 7.74 17.01 12.37
N THR A 62 7.42 16.02 13.20
CA THR A 62 8.39 15.36 14.08
C THR A 62 9.51 14.70 13.29
N LYS A 63 9.20 14.07 12.16
CA LYS A 63 10.23 13.51 11.25
C LYS A 63 11.20 14.58 10.74
N ARG A 64 10.68 15.76 10.36
CA ARG A 64 11.53 16.88 9.92
C ARG A 64 12.42 17.40 11.04
N THR A 65 11.91 17.46 12.27
CA THR A 65 12.71 17.86 13.44
C THR A 65 13.84 16.87 13.70
N ILE A 66 13.58 15.56 13.65
CA ILE A 66 14.62 14.51 13.77
C ILE A 66 15.73 14.72 12.74
N VAL A 67 15.36 14.93 11.46
CA VAL A 67 16.34 15.16 10.39
C VAL A 67 17.18 16.42 10.68
N ARG A 68 16.58 17.52 11.16
CA ARG A 68 17.35 18.71 11.54
C ARG A 68 18.30 18.45 12.71
N MET A 69 17.85 17.73 13.74
CA MET A 69 18.69 17.39 14.89
C MET A 69 19.90 16.56 14.46
N MET A 70 19.71 15.58 13.58
CA MET A 70 20.78 14.78 12.98
C MET A 70 21.73 15.65 12.15
N ALA A 71 21.18 16.47 11.24
CA ALA A 71 21.97 17.32 10.34
C ALA A 71 22.78 18.39 11.09
N SER A 72 22.28 18.89 12.22
CA SER A 72 22.97 19.86 13.06
C SER A 72 24.18 19.28 13.80
N GLY A 73 24.36 17.95 13.81
CA GLY A 73 25.44 17.27 14.52
C GLY A 73 25.32 17.31 16.06
N LYS A 74 24.30 17.98 16.61
CA LYS A 74 24.06 18.10 18.06
C LYS A 74 23.76 16.76 18.72
N HIS A 75 23.09 15.85 18.02
CA HIS A 75 22.75 14.52 18.54
C HIS A 75 23.37 13.44 17.67
N LYS A 76 24.28 12.66 18.26
CA LYS A 76 25.03 11.59 17.56
C LYS A 76 24.33 10.23 17.60
N THR A 77 23.38 10.05 18.52
CA THR A 77 22.68 8.78 18.74
C THR A 77 21.17 8.95 18.64
N ALA A 78 20.49 7.91 18.15
CA ALA A 78 19.04 7.89 18.08
C ALA A 78 18.37 8.02 19.46
N VAL A 79 19.01 7.48 20.51
CA VAL A 79 18.56 7.58 21.89
C VAL A 79 18.54 9.03 22.37
N SER A 80 19.61 9.79 22.10
CA SER A 80 19.65 11.21 22.46
C SER A 80 18.58 12.04 21.75
N ILE A 81 18.25 11.70 20.50
CA ILE A 81 17.16 12.34 19.76
C ILE A 81 15.80 11.98 20.36
N ARG A 82 15.59 10.72 20.74
CA ARG A 82 14.35 10.27 21.40
C ARG A 82 14.14 11.01 22.71
N ASP A 83 15.16 11.06 23.56
CA ASP A 83 15.07 11.69 24.87
C ASP A 83 14.79 13.19 24.72
N GLN A 84 15.41 13.86 23.74
CA GLN A 84 15.13 15.26 23.41
C GLN A 84 13.69 15.47 22.90
N LEU A 85 13.18 14.56 22.06
CA LEU A 85 11.79 14.62 21.58
C LEU A 85 10.77 14.42 22.70
N GLU A 86 11.09 13.57 23.68
CA GLU A 86 10.25 13.34 24.84
C GLU A 86 10.23 14.56 25.76
N LEU A 87 11.38 15.21 25.97
CA LEU A 87 11.50 16.45 26.74
C LEU A 87 10.76 17.64 26.09
N ASP A 88 11.01 17.91 24.81
CA ASP A 88 10.53 19.11 24.13
C ASP A 88 9.05 19.00 23.71
N TYR A 89 8.59 17.79 23.39
CA TYR A 89 7.30 17.58 22.73
C TYR A 89 6.41 16.53 23.42
N LYS A 90 6.86 15.88 24.51
CA LYS A 90 6.14 14.79 25.21
C LYS A 90 5.73 13.64 24.27
N ILE A 91 6.50 13.41 23.21
CA ILE A 91 6.23 12.33 22.25
C ILE A 91 6.97 11.08 22.72
N SER A 92 6.25 10.10 23.26
CA SER A 92 6.82 8.80 23.60
C SER A 92 7.04 7.96 22.33
N VAL A 93 8.31 7.71 22.00
CA VAL A 93 8.71 6.86 20.87
C VAL A 93 9.35 5.58 21.43
N SER A 94 8.49 4.59 21.70
CA SER A 94 8.88 3.21 22.05
C SER A 94 9.04 2.28 20.85
#